data_AF-A0A1A6GS69-F1
#
_entry.id   AF-A0A1A6GS69-F1
#
_cell.length_a   1.000
_cell.length_b   1.000
_cell.length_c   1.000
_cell.angle_alpha   90.00
_cell.angle_beta   90.00
_cell.angle_gamma   90.00
#
_symmetry.space_group_name_H-M   'P 1'
#
loop_
_entity.id
_entity.type
_entity.pdbx_description
1 polymer ?
#
loop_
_entity_poly.entity_id
_entity_poly.type
_entity_poly.pdbx_seq_one_letter_code
_entity_poly.pdbx_strand_id
1 'polypeptide(L)'
;MTIEIDFLQKKNIDSNPYDTDKMAAEFIQQFNNQAFSVGQQLVFSFNDKLFGLLVKDIEAMDPSILKGEPASGKRQKIEVGLVVGNSQVAFEKAENSSLNLIGKAKTKENRQSIINPDWNFEKMGIGGLDKEFSDIFRRAFASRVFPPEIVEQMVEILSGLCSYPYHSLDWNVSSRISEKGIYNADRE
;
A
#
# COMPACT_ATOMS: atom_id res chain seq x y z
N MET A 1 -12.70 -5.78 7.81
CA MET A 1 -12.49 -7.22 7.53
C MET A 1 -11.43 -7.35 6.46
N THR A 2 -10.43 -8.18 6.69
CA THR A 2 -9.36 -8.46 5.72
C THR A 2 -9.61 -9.80 5.06
N ILE A 3 -9.57 -9.82 3.73
CA ILE A 3 -9.87 -10.98 2.90
C ILE A 3 -8.71 -11.25 1.96
N GLU A 4 -8.17 -12.46 2.03
CA GLU A 4 -7.26 -12.98 1.02
C GLU A 4 -8.04 -13.42 -0.23
N ILE A 5 -7.59 -12.99 -1.41
CA ILE A 5 -8.23 -13.25 -2.70
C ILE A 5 -7.27 -13.93 -3.68
N ASP A 6 -7.79 -14.92 -4.40
CA ASP A 6 -7.12 -15.55 -5.55
C ASP A 6 -8.14 -15.94 -6.63
N PHE A 7 -7.68 -16.24 -7.84
CA PHE A 7 -8.52 -16.82 -8.88
C PHE A 7 -8.96 -18.24 -8.48
N LEU A 8 -10.27 -18.51 -8.49
CA LEU A 8 -10.76 -19.86 -8.19
C LEU A 8 -10.32 -20.88 -9.26
N GLN A 9 -10.33 -20.45 -10.52
CA GLN A 9 -10.01 -21.29 -11.66
C GLN A 9 -8.70 -20.88 -12.29
N LYS A 10 -7.68 -21.73 -12.18
CA LYS A 10 -6.34 -21.49 -12.75
C LYS A 10 -6.33 -21.29 -14.27
N LYS A 11 -7.39 -21.70 -14.97
CA LYS A 11 -7.54 -21.52 -16.42
C LYS A 11 -7.91 -20.09 -16.83
N ASN A 12 -8.50 -19.31 -15.91
CA ASN A 12 -9.03 -17.97 -16.16
C ASN A 12 -8.18 -16.86 -15.53
N ILE A 13 -6.95 -17.20 -15.16
CA ILE A 13 -5.96 -16.25 -14.64
C ILE A 13 -5.65 -15.25 -15.75
N ASP A 14 -5.74 -13.97 -15.42
CA ASP A 14 -5.26 -12.87 -16.25
C ASP A 14 -4.46 -11.86 -15.43
N SER A 15 -3.84 -10.93 -16.14
CA SER A 15 -3.05 -9.84 -15.55
C SER A 15 -3.79 -8.50 -15.55
N ASN A 16 -5.11 -8.53 -15.77
CA ASN A 16 -5.92 -7.33 -15.80
C ASN A 16 -5.96 -6.66 -14.41
N PRO A 17 -6.00 -5.33 -14.35
CA PRO A 17 -6.12 -4.62 -13.08
C PRO A 17 -7.55 -4.74 -12.53
N TYR A 18 -7.69 -5.14 -11.26
CA TYR A 18 -8.96 -5.25 -10.56
C TYR A 18 -9.07 -4.14 -9.51
N ASP A 19 -10.15 -3.36 -9.61
CA ASP A 19 -10.45 -2.23 -8.73
C ASP A 19 -11.04 -2.71 -7.41
N THR A 20 -10.20 -2.71 -6.37
CA THR A 20 -10.58 -3.15 -5.01
C THR A 20 -11.68 -2.31 -4.40
N ASP A 21 -11.79 -1.02 -4.74
CA ASP A 21 -12.81 -0.14 -4.17
C ASP A 21 -14.20 -0.53 -4.71
N LYS A 22 -14.28 -0.88 -6.00
CA LYS A 22 -15.50 -1.43 -6.63
C LYS A 22 -15.82 -2.83 -6.11
N MET A 23 -14.81 -3.68 -6.01
CA MET A 23 -14.97 -5.04 -5.46
C MET A 23 -15.49 -5.00 -4.03
N ALA A 24 -15.00 -4.07 -3.20
CA ALA A 24 -15.47 -3.91 -1.82
C ALA A 24 -16.93 -3.47 -1.78
N ALA A 25 -17.32 -2.50 -2.62
CA ALA A 25 -18.70 -2.04 -2.70
C ALA A 25 -19.66 -3.17 -3.12
N GLU A 26 -19.29 -3.94 -4.15
CA GLU A 26 -20.09 -5.07 -4.64
C GLU A 26 -20.14 -6.22 -3.62
N PHE A 27 -19.02 -6.50 -2.94
CA PHE A 27 -18.97 -7.48 -1.86
C PHE A 27 -19.95 -7.11 -0.74
N ILE A 28 -19.94 -5.86 -0.28
CA ILE A 28 -20.89 -5.40 0.76
C ILE A 28 -22.32 -5.47 0.24
N GLN A 29 -22.58 -5.12 -1.01
CA GLN A 29 -23.91 -5.20 -1.60
C GLN A 29 -24.44 -6.65 -1.66
N GLN A 30 -23.59 -7.61 -2.03
CA GLN A 30 -23.98 -9.02 -2.16
C GLN A 30 -24.08 -9.73 -0.80
N PHE A 31 -23.18 -9.43 0.13
CA PHE A 31 -23.04 -10.12 1.41
C PHE A 31 -23.53 -9.30 2.61
N ASN A 32 -24.36 -8.29 2.38
CA ASN A 32 -24.97 -7.53 3.46
C ASN A 32 -25.82 -8.43 4.37
N ASN A 33 -25.72 -8.23 5.68
CA ASN A 33 -26.39 -9.01 6.72
C ASN A 33 -26.03 -10.51 6.72
N GLN A 34 -24.86 -10.88 6.22
CA GLN A 34 -24.35 -12.26 6.32
C GLN A 34 -23.25 -12.38 7.37
N ALA A 35 -23.22 -13.52 8.04
CA ALA A 35 -22.21 -13.83 9.06
C ALA A 35 -20.97 -14.45 8.41
N PHE A 36 -19.80 -13.97 8.82
CA PHE A 36 -18.50 -14.50 8.40
C PHE A 36 -17.64 -14.84 9.60
N SER A 37 -16.86 -15.92 9.47
CA SER A 37 -15.87 -16.34 10.46
C SER A 37 -14.46 -16.23 9.90
N VAL A 38 -13.50 -15.97 10.78
CA VAL A 38 -12.07 -16.03 10.45
C VAL A 38 -11.73 -17.45 9.97
N GLY A 39 -11.02 -17.54 8.84
CA GLY A 39 -10.69 -18.79 8.16
C GLY A 39 -11.77 -19.32 7.20
N GLN A 40 -12.94 -18.68 7.13
CA GLN A 40 -13.99 -19.09 6.20
C GLN A 40 -13.57 -18.85 4.75
N GLN A 41 -13.76 -19.87 3.92
CA GLN A 41 -13.57 -19.79 2.47
C GLN A 41 -14.93 -19.58 1.78
N LEU A 42 -14.95 -18.72 0.78
CA LEU A 42 -16.12 -18.52 -0.07
C LEU A 42 -15.71 -18.17 -1.50
N VAL A 43 -16.70 -18.16 -2.38
CA VAL A 43 -16.53 -17.77 -3.78
C VAL A 43 -17.20 -16.43 -3.98
N PHE A 44 -16.50 -15.52 -4.67
CA PHE A 44 -17.00 -14.22 -5.06
C PHE A 44 -16.96 -14.07 -6.57
N SER A 45 -18.04 -13.57 -7.16
CA SER A 45 -18.14 -13.32 -8.58
C SER A 45 -17.99 -11.82 -8.83
N PHE A 46 -17.03 -11.43 -9.66
CA PHE A 46 -16.81 -10.03 -10.04
C PHE A 46 -16.45 -9.96 -11.53
N ASN A 47 -17.16 -9.15 -12.31
CA ASN A 47 -17.00 -9.04 -13.78
C ASN A 47 -16.95 -10.41 -14.48
N ASP A 48 -17.93 -11.29 -14.20
CA ASP A 48 -18.04 -12.66 -14.74
C ASP A 48 -16.85 -13.59 -14.42
N LYS A 49 -16.05 -13.23 -13.41
CA LYS A 49 -14.94 -14.06 -12.93
C LYS A 49 -15.15 -14.51 -11.50
N LEU A 50 -14.76 -15.76 -11.24
CA LEU A 50 -14.85 -16.38 -9.94
C LEU A 50 -13.53 -16.30 -9.19
N PHE A 51 -13.60 -15.72 -8.01
CA PHE A 51 -12.51 -15.58 -7.07
C PHE A 51 -12.76 -16.46 -5.85
N GLY A 52 -11.71 -17.13 -5.38
CA GLY A 52 -11.69 -17.75 -4.06
C GLY A 52 -11.30 -16.70 -3.03
N LEU A 53 -12.13 -16.53 -2.02
CA LEU A 53 -11.86 -15.64 -0.90
C LEU A 53 -11.61 -16.47 0.36
N LEU A 54 -10.70 -16.00 1.19
CA LEU A 54 -10.42 -16.53 2.52
C LEU A 54 -10.44 -15.36 3.51
N VAL A 55 -11.32 -15.42 4.50
CA VAL A 55 -11.40 -14.39 5.55
C VAL A 55 -10.22 -14.55 6.50
N LYS A 56 -9.36 -13.54 6.64
CA LYS A 56 -8.12 -13.63 7.43
C LYS A 56 -8.24 -12.97 8.80
N ASP A 57 -8.91 -11.83 8.85
CA ASP A 57 -9.09 -11.07 10.09
C ASP A 57 -10.42 -10.31 10.06
N ILE A 58 -11.10 -10.27 11.20
CA ILE A 58 -12.34 -9.50 11.38
C ILE A 58 -12.16 -8.59 12.58
N GLU A 59 -12.41 -7.30 12.36
CA GLU A 59 -12.39 -6.27 13.38
C GLU A 59 -13.82 -5.78 13.62
N ALA A 60 -14.26 -5.77 14.87
CA ALA A 60 -15.53 -5.18 15.28
C ALA A 60 -15.46 -3.65 15.17
N MET A 61 -16.60 -3.04 14.86
CA MET A 61 -16.74 -1.60 15.00
C MET A 61 -16.66 -1.20 16.47
N ASP A 62 -16.00 -0.08 16.76
CA ASP A 62 -15.95 0.48 18.10
C ASP A 62 -17.37 0.93 18.52
N PRO A 63 -17.96 0.39 19.61
CA PRO A 63 -19.26 0.80 20.11
C PRO A 63 -19.35 2.30 20.43
N SER A 64 -18.22 2.94 20.72
CA SER A 64 -18.11 4.37 21.01
C SER A 64 -18.57 5.23 19.82
N ILE A 65 -18.35 4.76 18.59
CA ILE A 65 -18.80 5.42 17.36
C ILE A 65 -20.33 5.47 17.31
N LEU A 66 -21.02 4.42 17.77
CA LEU A 66 -22.49 4.39 17.83
C LEU A 66 -23.04 5.30 18.93
N LYS A 67 -22.24 5.59 19.96
CA LYS A 67 -22.59 6.48 21.08
C LYS A 67 -22.21 7.95 20.84
N GLY A 68 -21.52 8.26 19.73
CA GLY A 68 -21.04 9.61 19.43
C GLY A 68 -19.84 10.06 20.29
N GLU A 69 -19.17 9.12 20.95
CA GLU A 69 -17.96 9.36 21.74
C GLU A 69 -16.71 9.26 20.85
N PRO A 70 -15.61 9.97 21.19
CA PRO A 70 -14.37 9.88 20.43
C PRO A 70 -13.90 8.42 20.38
N ALA A 71 -13.68 7.91 19.16
CA ALA A 71 -13.28 6.53 18.94
C ALA A 71 -12.03 6.20 19.77
N SER A 72 -12.09 5.14 20.57
CA SER A 72 -10.99 4.72 21.46
C SER A 72 -9.76 4.26 20.67
N GLY A 73 -9.84 4.16 19.33
CA GLY A 73 -8.79 3.66 18.45
C GLY A 73 -8.52 2.15 18.60
N LYS A 74 -9.10 1.51 19.61
CA LYS A 74 -8.97 0.08 19.88
C LYS A 74 -9.97 -0.69 19.04
N ARG A 75 -9.50 -1.22 17.91
CA ARG A 75 -10.26 -2.18 17.12
C ARG A 75 -10.19 -3.54 17.79
N GLN A 76 -11.34 -4.10 18.13
CA GLN A 76 -11.42 -5.43 18.75
C GLN A 76 -11.43 -6.49 17.67
N LYS A 77 -10.47 -7.41 17.72
CA LYS A 77 -10.47 -8.60 16.87
C LYS A 77 -11.55 -9.57 17.34
N ILE A 78 -12.31 -10.11 16.39
CA ILE A 78 -13.39 -11.07 16.64
C ILE A 78 -13.24 -12.28 15.72
N GLU A 79 -13.66 -13.45 16.18
CA GLU A 79 -13.60 -14.68 15.37
C GLU A 79 -14.77 -14.80 14.38
N VAL A 80 -15.93 -14.25 14.74
CA VAL A 80 -17.14 -14.27 13.92
C VAL A 80 -17.80 -12.89 13.98
N GLY A 81 -18.24 -12.38 12.84
CA GLY A 81 -18.87 -11.07 12.71
C GLY A 81 -19.98 -11.07 11.66
N LEU A 82 -20.86 -10.07 11.76
CA LEU A 82 -21.91 -9.82 10.77
C LEU A 82 -21.46 -8.69 9.85
N VAL A 83 -21.50 -8.91 8.54
CA VAL A 83 -21.28 -7.84 7.57
C VAL A 83 -22.50 -6.94 7.52
N VAL A 84 -22.27 -5.66 7.73
CA VAL A 84 -23.28 -4.58 7.66
C VAL A 84 -22.86 -3.53 6.63
N GLY A 85 -23.78 -2.70 6.14
CA GLY A 85 -23.54 -1.77 5.04
C GLY A 85 -22.40 -0.76 5.23
N ASN A 86 -22.00 -0.46 6.47
CA ASN A 86 -20.85 0.41 6.79
C ASN A 86 -19.56 -0.36 7.09
N SER A 87 -19.53 -1.68 6.85
CA SER A 87 -18.33 -2.50 7.03
C SER A 87 -17.29 -2.14 5.98
N GLN A 88 -16.03 -2.07 6.41
CA GLN A 88 -14.90 -1.85 5.50
C GLN A 88 -14.23 -3.19 5.18
N VAL A 89 -14.01 -3.44 3.90
CA VAL A 89 -13.33 -4.63 3.38
C VAL A 89 -11.99 -4.22 2.81
N ALA A 90 -10.95 -4.96 3.16
CA ALA A 90 -9.62 -4.82 2.60
C ALA A 90 -9.21 -6.15 1.96
N PHE A 91 -8.75 -6.10 0.72
CA PHE A 91 -8.28 -7.28 -0.01
C PHE A 91 -6.76 -7.43 0.06
N GLU A 92 -6.30 -8.65 0.19
CA GLU A 92 -4.89 -9.03 0.03
C GLU A 92 -4.80 -10.16 -0.99
N LYS A 93 -3.84 -10.11 -1.91
CA LYS A 93 -3.64 -11.22 -2.84
C LYS A 93 -2.98 -12.39 -2.12
N ALA A 94 -3.31 -13.62 -2.51
CA ALA A 94 -2.56 -14.79 -2.05
C ALA A 94 -1.07 -14.73 -2.48
N GLU A 95 -0.16 -15.29 -1.68
CA GLU A 95 1.30 -15.18 -1.88
C GLU A 95 1.77 -15.64 -3.27
N ASN A 96 1.10 -16.65 -3.84
CA ASN A 96 1.44 -17.24 -5.13
C ASN A 96 0.55 -16.72 -6.28
N SER A 97 -0.28 -15.70 -6.04
CA SER A 97 -1.22 -15.19 -7.02
C SER A 97 -0.62 -14.12 -7.91
N SER A 98 -0.91 -14.20 -9.22
CA SER A 98 -0.58 -13.17 -10.21
C SER A 98 -1.64 -12.07 -10.31
N LEU A 99 -2.56 -12.01 -9.34
CA LEU A 99 -3.69 -11.10 -9.35
C LEU A 99 -3.24 -9.65 -9.11
N ASN A 100 -3.66 -8.74 -9.99
CA ASN A 100 -3.26 -7.35 -9.97
C ASN A 100 -4.35 -6.48 -9.31
N LEU A 101 -4.18 -6.20 -8.01
CA LEU A 101 -5.11 -5.38 -7.22
C LEU A 101 -4.72 -3.89 -7.25
N ILE A 102 -5.61 -3.06 -7.80
CA ILE A 102 -5.53 -1.60 -7.79
C ILE A 102 -6.57 -1.01 -6.82
N GLY A 103 -6.40 0.25 -6.42
CA GLY A 103 -7.32 0.94 -5.49
C GLY A 103 -6.83 1.01 -4.04
N LYS A 104 -7.67 1.56 -3.17
CA LYS A 104 -7.35 1.86 -1.77
C LYS A 104 -7.82 0.77 -0.80
N ALA A 105 -8.86 0.02 -1.16
CA ALA A 105 -9.37 -1.13 -0.40
C ALA A 105 -8.50 -2.38 -0.50
N LYS A 106 -7.17 -2.21 -0.50
CA LYS A 106 -6.20 -3.29 -0.31
C LYS A 106 -5.51 -3.12 1.04
N THR A 107 -5.24 -4.23 1.71
CA THR A 107 -4.32 -4.18 2.86
C THR A 107 -3.02 -3.62 2.33
N LYS A 108 -2.55 -2.51 2.92
CA LYS A 108 -1.21 -2.00 2.62
C LYS A 108 -0.28 -3.17 2.84
N GLU A 109 0.28 -3.72 1.75
CA GLU A 109 1.32 -4.74 1.88
C GLU A 109 2.23 -4.21 2.95
N ASN A 110 2.35 -4.95 4.05
CA ASN A 110 3.29 -4.65 5.10
C ASN A 110 4.65 -4.93 4.47
N ARG A 111 5.08 -4.08 3.53
CA ARG A 111 6.44 -3.91 3.12
C ARG A 111 7.09 -3.45 4.38
N GLN A 112 7.50 -4.43 5.17
CA GLN A 112 8.46 -4.25 6.23
C GLN A 112 9.55 -3.44 5.56
N SER A 113 9.64 -2.16 5.91
CA SER A 113 10.82 -1.38 5.58
C SER A 113 11.96 -2.26 6.04
N ILE A 114 12.71 -2.83 5.10
CA ILE A 114 13.74 -3.86 5.38
C ILE A 114 14.76 -3.30 6.39
N ILE A 115 14.74 -1.98 6.58
CA ILE A 115 15.50 -1.22 7.55
C ILE A 115 14.51 -0.45 8.44
N ASN A 116 14.53 -0.74 9.73
CA ASN A 116 13.83 0.06 10.75
C ASN A 116 14.36 1.52 10.70
N PRO A 117 13.51 2.55 10.62
CA PRO A 117 13.95 3.95 10.67
C PRO A 117 14.74 4.31 11.94
N ASP A 118 14.62 3.52 13.01
CA ASP A 118 15.36 3.70 14.28
C ASP A 118 16.73 2.98 14.30
N TRP A 119 17.26 2.62 13.14
CA TRP A 119 18.62 2.08 13.00
C TRP A 119 19.66 3.06 13.59
N ASN A 120 20.46 2.61 14.57
CA ASN A 120 21.60 3.35 15.12
C ASN A 120 22.88 2.50 15.00
N PHE A 121 23.86 3.01 14.24
CA PHE A 121 25.15 2.35 13.96
C PHE A 121 26.01 2.15 15.22
N GLU A 122 25.85 2.97 16.27
CA GLU A 122 26.55 2.80 17.55
C GLU A 122 26.23 1.45 18.20
N LYS A 123 24.98 0.97 18.07
CA LYS A 123 24.56 -0.32 18.63
C LYS A 123 25.10 -1.52 17.85
N MET A 124 25.60 -1.31 16.62
CA MET A 124 26.22 -2.34 15.78
C MET A 124 27.76 -2.36 15.85
N GLY A 125 28.38 -1.54 16.70
CA GLY A 125 29.82 -1.62 16.99
C GLY A 125 30.75 -0.95 15.97
N ILE A 126 30.22 -0.17 15.02
CA ILE A 126 31.01 0.67 14.12
C ILE A 126 31.05 2.07 14.74
N GLY A 127 32.12 2.37 15.48
CA GLY A 127 32.36 3.70 16.03
C GLY A 127 33.36 4.49 15.19
N GLY A 128 33.06 5.76 14.90
CA GLY A 128 34.10 6.77 14.59
C GLY A 128 34.02 7.47 13.23
N LEU A 129 33.00 7.24 12.39
CA LEU A 129 32.87 7.84 11.03
C LEU A 129 31.40 8.07 10.63
N ASP A 130 30.57 8.44 11.61
CA ASP A 130 29.11 8.31 11.52
C ASP A 130 28.46 9.27 10.52
N LYS A 131 29.07 10.44 10.29
CA LYS A 131 28.48 11.49 9.43
C LYS A 131 28.60 11.18 7.94
N GLU A 132 29.80 10.83 7.47
CA GLU A 132 30.02 10.56 6.04
C GLU A 132 29.40 9.23 5.62
N PHE A 133 29.43 8.22 6.48
CA PHE A 133 28.80 6.93 6.19
C PHE A 133 27.27 7.00 6.25
N SER A 134 26.69 7.80 7.16
CA SER A 134 25.24 8.07 7.17
C SER A 134 24.78 8.78 5.91
N ASP A 135 25.56 9.74 5.40
CA ASP A 135 25.25 10.42 4.13
C ASP A 135 25.33 9.47 2.92
N ILE A 136 26.35 8.60 2.87
CA ILE A 136 26.45 7.55 1.84
C ILE A 136 25.30 6.54 1.96
N PHE A 137 24.95 6.12 3.18
CA PHE A 137 23.86 5.18 3.43
C PHE A 137 22.50 5.76 3.06
N ARG A 138 22.22 7.01 3.47
CA ARG A 138 21.01 7.73 3.04
C ARG A 138 20.97 7.87 1.52
N ARG A 139 22.07 8.21 0.86
CA ARG A 139 22.12 8.34 -0.60
C ARG A 139 21.91 7.00 -1.32
N ALA A 140 22.46 5.90 -0.81
CA ALA A 140 22.39 4.59 -1.44
C ALA A 140 21.12 3.79 -1.11
N PHE A 141 20.47 4.09 0.03
CA PHE A 141 19.35 3.31 0.55
C PHE A 141 18.07 4.12 0.79
N ALA A 142 18.04 5.45 0.63
CA ALA A 142 16.80 6.24 0.79
C ALA A 142 15.64 5.71 -0.07
N SER A 143 15.92 5.26 -1.29
CA SER A 143 14.91 4.66 -2.18
C SER A 143 14.31 3.36 -1.66
N ARG A 144 14.97 2.68 -0.71
CA ARG A 144 14.52 1.43 -0.09
C ARG A 144 13.98 1.63 1.33
N VAL A 145 14.19 2.80 1.92
CA VAL A 145 13.74 3.15 3.28
C VAL A 145 12.34 3.77 3.25
N PHE A 146 12.02 4.53 2.20
CA PHE A 146 10.70 5.16 2.09
C PHE A 146 9.68 4.22 1.45
N PRO A 147 8.50 4.04 2.08
CA PRO A 147 7.38 3.37 1.44
C PRO A 147 7.05 4.03 0.09
N PRO A 148 6.74 3.24 -0.95
CA PRO A 148 6.45 3.76 -2.30
C PRO A 148 5.32 4.78 -2.31
N GLU A 149 4.37 4.69 -1.37
CA GLU A 149 3.22 5.59 -1.25
C GLU A 149 3.63 7.03 -0.88
N ILE A 150 4.66 7.18 -0.02
CA ILE A 150 5.21 8.50 0.31
C ILE A 150 6.03 9.05 -0.86
N VAL A 151 6.76 8.17 -1.56
CA VAL A 151 7.53 8.55 -2.75
C VAL A 151 6.60 9.01 -3.86
N GLU A 152 5.49 8.32 -4.09
CA GLU A 152 4.48 8.68 -5.10
C GLU A 152 3.86 10.05 -4.78
N GLN A 153 3.47 10.28 -3.53
CA GLN A 153 2.98 11.60 -3.09
C GLN A 153 4.03 12.71 -3.22
N MET A 154 5.29 12.43 -2.88
CA MET A 154 6.38 13.40 -3.04
C MET A 154 6.66 13.72 -4.51
N VAL A 155 6.61 12.71 -5.39
CA VAL A 155 6.76 12.89 -6.84
C VAL A 155 5.59 13.69 -7.40
N GLU A 156 4.37 13.46 -6.95
CA GLU A 156 3.19 14.24 -7.33
C GLU A 156 3.31 15.71 -6.89
N ILE A 157 3.75 15.96 -5.65
CA ILE A 157 4.00 17.32 -5.14
C ILE A 157 5.12 18.02 -5.91
N LEU A 158 6.24 17.34 -6.18
CA LEU A 158 7.40 17.92 -6.88
C LEU A 158 7.13 18.14 -8.38
N SER A 159 6.38 17.24 -9.03
CA SER A 159 5.93 17.42 -10.41
C SER A 159 4.90 18.56 -10.52
N GLY A 160 4.03 18.73 -9.52
CA GLY A 160 3.16 19.89 -9.37
C GLY A 160 3.94 21.19 -9.16
N LEU A 161 5.02 21.17 -8.35
CA LEU A 161 5.91 22.32 -8.14
C LEU A 161 6.64 22.72 -9.43
N CYS A 162 7.08 21.73 -10.21
CA CYS A 162 7.77 21.94 -11.47
C CYS A 162 6.82 22.29 -12.64
N SER A 163 5.51 22.11 -12.45
CA SER A 163 4.45 22.45 -13.43
C SER A 163 3.85 23.85 -13.23
N TYR A 164 4.32 24.64 -12.26
CA TYR A 164 3.96 26.06 -12.22
C TYR A 164 4.59 26.78 -13.41
N PRO A 165 3.79 27.41 -14.30
CA PRO A 165 4.34 28.20 -15.39
C PRO A 165 4.93 29.47 -14.79
N TYR A 166 6.26 29.55 -14.74
CA TYR A 166 6.97 30.80 -14.54
C TYR A 166 6.73 31.69 -15.77
N HIS A 167 5.65 32.47 -15.73
CA HIS A 167 5.48 33.59 -16.64
C HIS A 167 6.37 34.73 -16.13
N SER A 168 7.35 35.09 -16.95
CA SER A 168 8.13 36.34 -16.88
C SER A 168 9.07 36.48 -15.67
N LEU A 169 10.36 36.16 -15.85
CA LEU A 169 11.48 37.01 -15.42
C LEU A 169 12.79 36.46 -16.01
N ASP A 170 13.52 37.40 -16.60
CA ASP A 170 14.70 37.33 -17.46
C ASP A 170 15.63 36.10 -17.42
N TRP A 171 15.79 35.54 -18.62
CA TRP A 171 16.87 34.65 -19.05
C TRP A 171 18.20 35.40 -19.14
N ASN A 172 18.87 35.61 -18.01
CA ASN A 172 20.34 35.70 -18.01
C ASN A 172 20.89 35.60 -16.58
N VAL A 173 21.48 34.45 -16.25
CA VAL A 173 22.79 34.29 -15.60
C VAL A 173 22.90 32.86 -15.06
N SER A 174 24.00 32.21 -15.47
CA SER A 174 24.59 31.00 -14.89
C SER A 174 24.13 29.64 -15.42
N SER A 175 24.28 29.49 -16.74
CA SER A 175 24.78 28.25 -17.35
C SER A 175 26.18 27.91 -16.78
N ARG A 176 26.24 27.30 -15.60
CA ARG A 176 27.43 26.58 -15.14
C ARG A 176 27.00 25.64 -14.01
N ILE A 177 27.37 24.37 -14.13
CA ILE A 177 27.10 23.24 -13.21
C ILE A 177 25.80 22.48 -13.53
N SER A 178 25.80 21.72 -14.63
CA SER A 178 25.37 20.30 -14.65
C SER A 178 25.44 19.73 -16.08
N GLU A 179 26.58 19.91 -16.76
CA GLU A 179 26.97 19.07 -17.90
C GLU A 179 28.23 18.34 -17.49
N LYS A 180 28.05 17.21 -16.78
CA LYS A 180 28.96 16.07 -16.79
C LYS A 180 28.43 14.98 -15.85
N GLY A 181 28.06 13.86 -16.47
CA GLY A 181 27.95 12.56 -15.83
C GLY A 181 26.56 12.28 -15.25
N ILE A 182 25.73 11.59 -16.03
CA ILE A 182 25.47 10.15 -15.87
C ILE A 182 24.49 9.79 -17.00
N TYR A 183 25.06 9.55 -18.17
CA TYR A 183 24.48 8.69 -19.19
C TYR A 183 25.59 7.69 -19.48
N ASN A 184 25.43 6.46 -19.00
CA ASN A 184 25.84 5.23 -19.66
C ASN A 184 25.50 4.06 -18.72
N ALA A 185 24.36 3.47 -19.04
CA ALA A 185 24.07 2.08 -18.77
C ALA A 185 24.95 1.18 -19.65
N ASP A 186 25.22 -0.03 -19.15
CA ASP A 186 25.26 -1.29 -19.90
C ASP A 186 26.15 -1.40 -21.16
N ARG A 187 27.34 -1.98 -20.93
CA ARG A 187 28.17 -2.86 -21.80
C ARG A 187 29.50 -3.02 -21.05
N GLU A 188 30.05 -4.18 -20.68
CA GLU A 188 29.89 -5.60 -21.02
C GLU A 188 29.98 -6.45 -19.75
#